data_AF-X1PYQ0-F1
#
_entry.id   AF-X1PYQ0-F1
#
_cell.length_a   1.000
_cell.length_b   1.000
_cell.length_c   1.000
_cell.angle_alpha   90.00
_cell.angle_beta   90.00
_cell.angle_gamma   90.00
#
_symmetry.space_group_name_H-M   'P 1'
#
loop_
_entity.id
_entity.type
_entity.pdbx_description
1 polymer ?
#
loop_
_entity_poly.entity_id
_entity_poly.type
_entity_poly.pdbx_seq_one_letter_code
_entity_poly.pdbx_strand_id
1 'polypeptide(L)' 'NYLAHDDETKIIAAYFEGAKDGRKLLDALVDAGRAKPVIAIKGGRGIAGTKAAASHTAAIAGSDSMWKTAFKKTGVIQAQ' A
#
# COMPACT_ATOMS: atom_id res chain seq x y z
N ASN A 1 6.78 9.22 7.24
CA ASN A 1 5.37 9.18 7.66
C ASN A 1 4.79 10.59 7.79
N TYR A 2 4.95 11.45 6.78
CA TYR A 2 4.53 12.86 6.87
C TYR A 2 3.02 13.01 7.08
N LEU A 3 2.21 12.42 6.20
CA LEU A 3 0.74 12.54 6.24
C LEU A 3 0.10 11.97 7.52
N ALA A 4 0.79 11.04 8.20
CA ALA A 4 0.34 10.50 9.48
C ALA A 4 0.35 11.56 10.59
N HIS A 5 1.30 12.50 10.54
CA HIS A 5 1.52 13.51 11.58
C HIS A 5 1.08 14.93 11.19
N ASP A 6 0.62 15.13 9.97
CA ASP A 6 0.14 16.43 9.50
C ASP A 6 -1.28 16.75 10.00
N ASP A 7 -1.45 17.71 10.91
CA ASP A 7 -2.75 18.00 11.52
C ASP A 7 -3.85 18.44 10.53
N GLU A 8 -3.47 18.97 9.36
CA GLU A 8 -4.42 19.35 8.31
C GLU A 8 -4.95 18.14 7.53
N THR A 9 -4.15 17.07 7.42
CA THR A 9 -4.58 15.83 6.78
C THR A 9 -5.55 15.06 7.69
N LYS A 10 -6.79 14.83 7.23
CA LYS A 10 -7.80 14.04 7.95
C LYS A 10 -7.95 12.61 7.44
N ILE A 11 -7.68 12.37 6.17
CA ILE A 11 -7.80 11.06 5.49
C ILE A 11 -6.60 10.90 4.56
N ILE A 12 -6.04 9.70 4.49
CA ILE A 12 -4.94 9.38 3.58
C ILE A 12 -5.49 8.47 2.47
N ALA A 13 -5.36 8.90 1.22
CA ALA A 13 -5.65 8.08 0.04
C ALA A 13 -4.34 7.73 -0.68
N ALA A 14 -4.16 6.45 -1.04
CA ALA A 14 -2.94 5.97 -1.67
C ALA A 14 -3.22 5.00 -2.83
N TYR A 15 -2.38 5.03 -3.86
CA TYR A 15 -2.39 4.09 -4.97
C TYR A 15 -1.02 3.41 -5.07
N PHE A 16 -1.02 2.08 -5.11
CA PHE A 16 0.20 1.25 -5.08
C PHE A 16 0.35 0.40 -6.33
N GLU A 17 1.48 0.54 -7.02
CA GLU A 17 1.86 -0.34 -8.13
C GLU A 17 2.86 -1.42 -7.70
N GLY A 18 3.72 -1.08 -6.76
CA GLY A 18 4.73 -1.95 -6.16
C GLY A 18 5.41 -1.27 -4.97
N ALA A 19 6.33 -1.96 -4.29
CA ALA A 19 7.06 -1.42 -3.15
C ALA A 19 8.52 -1.88 -3.18
N LYS A 20 9.47 -0.95 -3.36
CA LYS A 20 10.91 -1.28 -3.40
C LYS A 20 11.39 -1.85 -2.06
N ASP A 21 10.89 -1.29 -0.97
CA ASP A 21 11.15 -1.74 0.39
C ASP A 21 9.81 -2.02 1.10
N GLY A 22 9.48 -3.30 1.21
CA GLY A 22 8.24 -3.74 1.86
C GLY A 22 8.22 -3.50 3.36
N ARG A 23 9.37 -3.56 4.03
CA ARG A 23 9.42 -3.39 5.49
C ARG A 23 9.14 -1.94 5.84
N LYS A 24 9.83 -1.01 5.16
CA LYS A 24 9.60 0.43 5.32
C LYS A 24 8.16 0.81 4.97
N LEU A 25 7.60 0.20 3.92
CA LEU A 25 6.20 0.43 3.58
C LEU A 25 5.26 -0.05 4.70
N LEU A 26 5.46 -1.27 5.22
CA LEU A 26 4.63 -1.80 6.30
C LEU A 26 4.71 -0.92 7.56
N ASP A 27 5.91 -0.52 7.97
CA ASP A 27 6.08 0.33 9.15
C ASP A 27 5.39 1.70 8.95
N ALA A 28 5.44 2.27 7.74
CA ALA A 28 4.71 3.50 7.39
C ALA A 28 3.18 3.32 7.39
N LEU A 29 2.69 2.18 6.89
CA LEU A 29 1.25 1.88 6.88
C LEU A 29 0.71 1.61 8.29
N VAL A 30 1.50 0.97 9.17
CA VAL A 30 1.12 0.79 10.58
C VAL A 30 0.96 2.15 11.26
N ASP A 31 1.93 3.04 11.07
CA ASP A 31 1.89 4.38 11.66
C ASP A 31 0.70 5.20 11.13
N ALA A 32 0.53 5.24 9.80
CA ALA A 32 -0.58 5.93 9.16
C ALA A 32 -1.95 5.37 9.57
N GLY A 33 -2.12 4.04 9.56
CA GLY A 33 -3.39 3.38 9.89
C GLY A 33 -3.79 3.47 11.37
N ARG A 34 -2.82 3.73 12.26
CA ARG A 34 -3.10 4.03 13.68
C ARG A 34 -3.51 5.48 13.87
N ALA A 35 -2.94 6.40 13.10
CA ALA A 35 -3.19 7.82 13.24
C ALA A 35 -4.52 8.22 12.57
N LYS A 36 -4.81 7.72 11.37
CA LYS A 36 -5.87 8.25 10.49
C LYS A 36 -6.48 7.17 9.60
N PRO A 37 -7.71 7.36 9.10
CA PRO A 37 -8.27 6.50 8.07
C PRO A 37 -7.37 6.51 6.83
N VAL A 38 -6.97 5.30 6.38
CA VAL A 38 -6.17 5.11 5.17
C VAL A 38 -6.97 4.29 4.17
N ILE A 39 -7.14 4.82 2.95
CA ILE A 39 -7.79 4.16 1.83
C ILE A 39 -6.73 3.88 0.77
N ALA A 40 -6.61 2.63 0.32
CA ALA A 40 -5.59 2.21 -0.63
C ALA A 40 -6.18 1.48 -1.83
N ILE A 41 -5.68 1.77 -3.02
CA ILE A 41 -5.94 1.02 -4.25
C ILE A 41 -4.65 0.31 -4.66
N LYS A 42 -4.73 -1.00 -4.92
CA LYS A 42 -3.64 -1.75 -5.55
C LYS A 42 -3.86 -1.77 -7.06
N GLY A 43 -2.98 -1.13 -7.82
CA GLY A 43 -2.94 -1.19 -9.27
C GLY A 43 -2.39 -2.52 -9.80
N GLY A 44 -2.61 -2.82 -11.08
CA GLY A 44 -1.96 -3.96 -11.75
C GLY A 44 -2.45 -5.36 -11.33
N ARG A 45 -3.67 -5.49 -10.78
CA ARG A 45 -4.25 -6.77 -10.27
C ARG A 45 -4.56 -7.84 -11.34
N GLY A 46 -4.13 -7.66 -12.60
CA GLY A 46 -4.30 -8.65 -13.67
C GLY A 46 -3.02 -9.43 -13.97
N ILE A 47 -3.10 -10.58 -14.66
CA ILE A 47 -1.92 -11.38 -15.07
C ILE A 47 -0.94 -10.52 -15.89
N ALA A 48 -1.45 -9.71 -16.82
CA ALA A 48 -0.66 -8.75 -17.59
C ALA A 48 -0.06 -7.64 -16.70
N GLY A 49 -0.84 -7.09 -15.77
CA GLY A 49 -0.40 -6.04 -14.85
C GLY A 49 0.64 -6.52 -13.82
N THR A 50 0.52 -7.77 -13.36
CA THR A 50 1.48 -8.41 -12.45
C THR A 50 2.80 -8.64 -13.17
N LYS A 51 2.75 -9.13 -14.42
CA LYS A 51 3.95 -9.35 -15.25
C LYS A 51 4.65 -8.04 -15.61
N ALA A 52 3.89 -7.00 -15.96
CA ALA A 52 4.40 -5.65 -16.23
C ALA A 52 5.00 -4.96 -14.99
N ALA A 53 4.35 -5.08 -13.83
CA ALA A 53 4.86 -4.53 -12.58
C ALA A 53 6.14 -5.25 -12.13
N ALA A 54 6.19 -6.58 -12.27
CA ALA A 54 7.36 -7.40 -11.95
C ALA A 54 8.58 -7.06 -12.81
N SER A 55 8.39 -6.81 -14.12
CA SER A 55 9.49 -6.51 -15.04
C SER A 55 10.13 -5.13 -14.80
N HIS A 56 9.41 -4.18 -14.19
CA HIS A 56 9.90 -2.80 -14.06
C HIS A 56 10.36 -2.40 -12.67
N THR A 57 9.83 -3.00 -11.60
CA THR A 57 10.08 -2.47 -10.27
C THR A 57 10.92 -3.35 -9.36
N ALA A 58 11.13 -4.65 -9.66
CA ALA A 58 11.83 -5.61 -8.77
C ALA A 58 11.34 -5.56 -7.29
N ALA A 59 10.16 -4.98 -7.10
CA ALA A 59 9.73 -4.32 -5.88
C ALA A 59 8.44 -4.99 -5.46
N ILE A 60 8.55 -6.10 -4.74
CA ILE A 60 7.42 -6.86 -4.24
C ILE A 60 6.27 -6.81 -5.26
N ALA A 61 6.49 -7.45 -6.41
CA ALA A 61 5.38 -8.04 -7.16
C ALA A 61 4.82 -9.20 -6.33
N GLY A 62 4.57 -8.96 -5.04
CA GLY A 62 3.92 -9.87 -4.15
C GLY A 62 2.52 -10.06 -4.70
N SER A 63 2.07 -11.31 -4.67
CA SER A 63 0.72 -11.67 -5.07
C SER A 63 -0.31 -10.71 -4.46
N ASP A 64 -1.44 -10.52 -5.12
CA ASP A 64 -2.55 -9.72 -4.59
C ASP A 64 -2.89 -10.10 -3.13
N SER A 65 -2.74 -11.39 -2.79
CA SER A 65 -2.89 -11.90 -1.41
C SER A 65 -1.91 -11.31 -0.39
N MET A 66 -0.66 -11.03 -0.76
CA MET A 66 0.31 -10.37 0.12
C MET A 66 -0.11 -8.92 0.40
N TRP A 67 -0.52 -8.18 -0.64
CA TRP A 67 -1.00 -6.80 -0.49
C TRP A 67 -2.27 -6.73 0.35
N LYS A 68 -3.24 -7.62 0.09
CA LYS A 68 -4.46 -7.73 0.90
C LYS A 68 -4.17 -8.03 2.37
N THR A 69 -3.20 -8.93 2.62
CA THR A 69 -2.78 -9.26 3.99
C THR A 69 -2.07 -8.08 4.66
N ALA A 70 -1.20 -7.38 3.93
CA ALA A 70 -0.51 -6.19 4.43
C ALA A 70 -1.51 -5.12 4.85
N PHE A 71 -2.43 -4.74 3.96
CA PHE A 71 -3.46 -3.74 4.25
C PHE A 71 -4.34 -4.14 5.43
N LYS A 72 -4.77 -5.41 5.49
CA LYS A 72 -5.56 -5.92 6.62
C LYS A 72 -4.81 -5.81 7.94
N LYS A 73 -3.52 -6.12 7.99
CA LYS A 73 -2.71 -6.05 9.21
C LYS A 73 -2.39 -4.63 9.66
N THR A 74 -2.39 -3.67 8.74
CA THR A 74 -2.05 -2.27 9.02
C THR A 74 -3.26 -1.37 9.25
N GLY A 75 -4.49 -1.91 9.20
CA GLY A 75 -5.72 -1.12 9.35
C GLY A 75 -6.08 -0.30 8.11
N VAL A 76 -5.50 -0.62 6.96
CA VAL A 76 -5.74 0.09 5.69
C VAL A 76 -6.96 -0.51 4.99
N ILE A 77 -7.86 0.36 4.55
CA ILE A 77 -9.06 -0.03 3.80
C ILE A 77 -8.68 -0.16 2.33
N GLN A 78 -8.77 -1.36 1.78
CA GLN A 78 -8.53 -1.58 0.37
C GLN A 78 -9.80 -1.26 -0.45
N ALA A 79 -9.70 -0.27 -1.33
CA ALA A 79 -10.70 0.02 -2.36
C ALA A 79 -10.47 -0.85 -3.60
N GLN A 80 -11.57 -1.23 -4.26
CA GLN A 80 -11.57 -2.05 -5.47
C GLN A 80 -11.69 -1.18 -6.70
#